data_AF-A0A815GTL1-F1
#
_entry.id   AF-A0A815GTL1-F1
#
_cell.length_a   1.000
_cell.length_b   1.000
_cell.length_c   1.000
_cell.angle_alpha   90.00
_cell.angle_beta   90.00
_cell.angle_gamma   90.00
#
_symmetry.space_group_name_H-M   'P 1'
#
loop_
_entity.id
_entity.type
_entity.pdbx_description
1 polymer ?
#
loop_
_entity_poly.entity_id
_entity_poly.type
_entity_poly.pdbx_seq_one_letter_code
_entity_poly.pdbx_strand_id
1 'polypeptide(L)'
;MTGQTIVLAGAVLKGAREIGEMCSMGFRNYVNTAGTIFLENLASIFCLGIFVVQILRLTKLSEYESLVLAFTSLVGWGYIFFFTMPFRFTGPFVIMIYKMLFNDVLRFCIIHTIFLAGFSQAFFILFNENGFGGFLSSIKQCFLGLLGEFDLDYYIKGRHPLASVTLLICHIVVITILLLNLLIAMMGDTYADVKKSAAKLWHLERARIALEIENGMSSSERKSDVNKYWVDVKGERYLQVEQVADDRSNLKEGKAEDD
;
A
#
# COMPACT_ATOMS: atom_id res chain seq x y z
N MET A 1 25.08 17.67 -10.03
CA MET A 1 24.52 18.77 -9.22
C MET A 1 23.10 19.14 -9.62
N THR A 2 22.78 19.24 -10.92
CA THR A 2 21.43 19.60 -11.42
C THR A 2 20.30 18.66 -10.96
N GLY A 3 20.49 17.35 -11.01
CA GLY A 3 19.46 16.40 -10.55
C GLY A 3 19.15 16.50 -9.05
N GLN A 4 20.17 16.75 -8.23
CA GLN A 4 20.02 16.85 -6.77
C GLN A 4 19.24 18.12 -6.37
N THR A 5 19.52 19.24 -7.03
CA THR A 5 18.80 20.50 -6.77
C THR A 5 17.33 20.40 -7.18
N ILE A 6 17.03 19.69 -8.28
CA ILE A 6 15.64 19.46 -8.73
C ILE A 6 14.88 18.60 -7.72
N VAL A 7 15.47 17.47 -7.29
CA VAL A 7 14.83 16.57 -6.32
C VAL A 7 14.60 17.28 -4.98
N LEU A 8 15.57 18.05 -4.51
CA LEU A 8 15.43 18.83 -3.28
C LEU A 8 14.36 19.90 -3.39
N ALA A 9 14.33 20.66 -4.50
CA ALA A 9 13.31 21.67 -4.74
C ALA A 9 11.90 21.05 -4.77
N GLY A 10 11.73 19.91 -5.44
CA GLY A 10 10.47 19.16 -5.45
C GLY A 10 10.04 18.70 -4.06
N ALA A 11 10.97 18.12 -3.28
CA ALA A 11 10.71 17.67 -1.91
C ALA A 11 10.33 18.84 -0.97
N VAL A 12 10.97 20.00 -1.12
CA VAL A 12 10.64 21.22 -0.36
C VAL A 12 9.24 21.73 -0.72
N LEU A 13 8.90 21.81 -2.01
CA LEU A 13 7.57 22.27 -2.45
C LEU A 13 6.46 21.34 -1.97
N LYS A 14 6.63 20.02 -2.11
CA LYS A 14 5.64 19.04 -1.66
C LYS A 14 5.54 19.02 -0.13
N GLY A 15 6.67 19.02 0.58
CA GLY A 15 6.70 19.09 2.04
C GLY A 15 6.03 20.34 2.60
N ALA A 16 6.20 21.51 1.97
CA ALA A 16 5.51 22.73 2.39
C ALA A 16 3.98 22.64 2.25
N ARG A 17 3.48 21.99 1.18
CA ARG A 17 2.04 21.73 1.01
C ARG A 17 1.50 20.79 2.07
N GLU A 18 2.18 19.68 2.30
CA GLU A 18 1.78 18.68 3.28
C GLU A 18 1.79 19.22 4.72
N ILE A 19 2.74 20.09 5.07
CA ILE A 19 2.73 20.77 6.39
C ILE A 19 1.49 21.65 6.52
N GLY A 20 1.10 22.37 5.46
CA GLY A 20 -0.14 23.16 5.44
C GLY A 20 -1.39 22.30 5.65
N GLU A 21 -1.44 21.13 5.01
CA GLU A 21 -2.51 20.13 5.16
C GLU A 21 -2.56 19.52 6.56
N MET A 22 -1.40 19.16 7.12
CA MET A 22 -1.29 18.66 8.50
C MET A 22 -1.76 19.70 9.53
N CYS A 23 -1.42 20.98 9.31
CA CYS A 23 -1.86 22.07 10.18
C CYS A 23 -3.37 22.34 10.08
N SER A 24 -3.98 22.20 8.90
CA SER A 24 -5.40 22.46 8.71
C SER A 24 -6.29 21.33 9.21
N MET A 25 -5.90 20.06 8.97
CA MET A 25 -6.67 18.88 9.41
C MET A 25 -6.40 18.48 10.87
N GLY A 26 -5.25 18.89 11.41
CA GLY A 26 -4.74 18.48 12.72
C GLY A 26 -4.02 17.14 12.65
N PHE A 27 -2.84 17.04 13.30
CA PHE A 27 -1.94 15.90 13.23
C PHE A 27 -2.60 14.54 13.53
N ARG A 28 -3.46 14.49 14.57
CA ARG A 28 -4.13 13.25 14.97
C ARG A 28 -5.14 12.75 13.93
N ASN A 29 -5.81 13.66 13.23
CA ASN A 29 -6.75 13.30 12.18
C ASN A 29 -6.00 12.90 10.91
N TYR A 30 -4.93 13.62 10.56
CA TYR A 30 -4.06 13.29 9.44
C TYR A 30 -3.50 11.86 9.54
N VAL A 31 -2.93 11.49 10.69
CA VAL A 31 -2.37 10.14 10.91
C VAL A 31 -3.45 9.06 10.99
N ASN A 32 -4.63 9.37 11.54
CA ASN A 32 -5.75 8.42 11.65
C ASN A 32 -6.61 8.34 10.38
N THR A 33 -6.24 9.03 9.31
CA THR A 33 -6.99 8.97 8.06
C THR A 33 -6.75 7.61 7.38
N ALA A 34 -7.63 6.67 7.67
CA ALA A 34 -7.59 5.32 7.14
C ALA A 34 -8.19 5.26 5.72
N GLY A 35 -7.59 4.45 4.83
CA GLY A 35 -8.03 4.27 3.45
C GLY A 35 -6.94 4.58 2.43
N THR A 36 -7.33 4.83 1.19
CA THR A 36 -6.43 5.14 0.06
C THR A 36 -5.67 6.45 0.20
N ILE A 37 -6.03 7.31 1.16
CA ILE A 37 -5.21 8.47 1.58
C ILE A 37 -3.84 8.01 2.12
N PHE A 38 -3.71 6.75 2.56
CA PHE A 38 -2.40 6.16 2.81
C PHE A 38 -1.44 6.27 1.62
N LEU A 39 -1.94 6.08 0.38
CA LEU A 39 -1.10 6.20 -0.81
C LEU A 39 -0.60 7.63 -1.00
N GLU A 40 -1.35 8.62 -0.54
CA GLU A 40 -0.92 10.02 -0.50
C GLU A 40 0.14 10.23 0.59
N ASN A 41 -0.04 9.63 1.77
CA ASN A 41 0.94 9.65 2.86
C ASN A 41 2.28 8.98 2.48
N LEU A 42 2.32 8.11 1.45
CA LEU A 42 3.59 7.61 0.89
C LEU A 42 4.45 8.74 0.31
N ALA A 43 3.83 9.79 -0.26
CA ALA A 43 4.56 10.97 -0.72
C ALA A 43 5.23 11.71 0.45
N SER A 44 4.57 11.77 1.61
CA SER A 44 5.13 12.36 2.82
C SER A 44 6.31 11.56 3.34
N ILE A 45 6.20 10.23 3.36
CA ILE A 45 7.32 9.35 3.73
C ILE A 45 8.49 9.53 2.76
N PHE A 46 8.21 9.62 1.46
CA PHE A 46 9.22 9.89 0.44
C PHE A 46 9.92 11.24 0.68
N CYS A 47 9.16 12.32 0.90
CA CYS A 47 9.72 13.65 1.14
C CYS A 47 10.58 13.68 2.42
N LEU A 48 10.10 13.05 3.51
CA LEU A 48 10.87 12.91 4.75
C LEU A 48 12.17 12.14 4.52
N GLY A 49 12.14 11.05 3.76
CA GLY A 49 13.32 10.29 3.36
C GLY A 49 14.35 11.16 2.63
N ILE A 50 13.92 12.01 1.70
CA ILE A 50 14.82 12.95 0.99
C ILE A 50 15.44 13.97 1.96
N PHE A 51 14.69 14.49 2.92
CA PHE A 51 15.25 15.39 3.94
C PHE A 51 16.30 14.69 4.82
N VAL A 52 16.03 13.45 5.25
CA VAL A 52 17.00 12.64 6.01
C VAL A 52 18.27 12.41 5.20
N VAL A 53 18.16 12.11 3.90
CA VAL A 53 19.32 11.97 3.00
C VAL A 53 20.14 13.26 2.95
N GLN A 54 19.51 14.45 2.92
CA GLN A 54 20.27 15.70 2.95
C GLN A 54 21.00 15.93 4.29
N ILE A 55 20.36 15.58 5.41
CA ILE A 55 21.01 15.68 6.74
C ILE A 55 22.22 14.75 6.79
N LEU A 56 22.08 13.50 6.33
CA LEU A 56 23.18 12.52 6.28
C LEU A 56 24.34 12.97 5.38
N ARG A 57 24.01 13.66 4.28
CA ARG A 57 25.01 14.26 3.40
C ARG A 57 25.77 15.41 4.07
N LEU A 58 25.09 16.24 4.86
CA LEU A 58 25.72 17.32 5.63
C LEU A 58 26.65 16.77 6.73
N THR A 59 26.28 15.65 7.37
CA THR A 59 27.12 14.97 8.37
C THR A 59 28.21 14.09 7.76
N LYS A 60 28.29 14.00 6.42
CA LYS A 60 29.27 13.20 5.65
C LYS A 60 29.23 11.69 5.96
N LEU A 61 28.05 11.16 6.26
CA LEU A 61 27.82 9.73 6.52
C LEU A 61 27.35 8.98 5.25
N SER A 62 28.28 8.73 4.33
CA SER A 62 27.97 8.20 2.98
C SER A 62 27.38 6.78 2.95
N GLU A 63 27.73 5.93 3.92
CA GLU A 63 27.18 4.56 4.01
C GLU A 63 25.67 4.58 4.30
N TYR A 64 25.26 5.36 5.30
CA TYR A 64 23.86 5.52 5.68
C TYR A 64 23.06 6.31 4.64
N GLU A 65 23.70 7.27 3.96
CA GLU A 65 23.07 8.02 2.86
C GLU A 65 22.58 7.07 1.77
N SER A 66 23.43 6.16 1.30
CA SER A 66 23.10 5.22 0.23
C SER A 66 21.98 4.27 0.63
N LEU A 67 22.00 3.80 1.89
CA LEU A 67 20.97 2.94 2.45
C LEU A 67 19.61 3.64 2.49
N VAL A 68 19.54 4.84 3.07
CA VAL A 68 18.27 5.59 3.17
C VAL A 68 17.75 5.99 1.79
N LEU A 69 18.64 6.37 0.87
CA LEU A 69 18.26 6.70 -0.50
C LEU A 69 17.67 5.49 -1.24
N ALA A 70 18.22 4.29 -1.05
CA ALA A 70 17.68 3.07 -1.65
C ALA A 70 16.24 2.80 -1.20
N PHE A 71 15.97 2.82 0.11
CA PHE A 71 14.61 2.64 0.64
C PHE A 71 13.66 3.76 0.21
N THR A 72 14.13 5.02 0.24
CA THR A 72 13.33 6.18 -0.21
C THR A 72 12.95 6.04 -1.68
N SER A 73 13.87 5.60 -2.53
CA SER A 73 13.57 5.39 -3.95
C SER A 73 12.49 4.31 -4.17
N LEU A 74 12.50 3.24 -3.37
CA LEU A 74 11.49 2.19 -3.43
C LEU A 74 10.11 2.71 -3.05
N VAL A 75 10.01 3.54 -2.00
CA VAL A 75 8.77 4.21 -1.61
C VAL A 75 8.28 5.12 -2.74
N GLY A 76 9.18 5.85 -3.40
CA GLY A 76 8.85 6.70 -4.55
C GLY A 76 8.24 5.93 -5.72
N TRP A 77 8.75 4.73 -6.03
CA TRP A 77 8.13 3.84 -7.02
C TRP A 77 6.75 3.34 -6.56
N GLY A 78 6.59 3.02 -5.28
CA GLY A 78 5.29 2.67 -4.71
C GLY A 78 4.26 3.80 -4.82
N TYR A 79 4.69 5.06 -4.73
CA TYR A 79 3.82 6.22 -4.87
C TYR A 79 3.18 6.33 -6.28
N ILE A 80 3.76 5.70 -7.31
CA ILE A 80 3.15 5.68 -8.65
C ILE A 80 1.72 5.09 -8.64
N PHE A 81 1.43 4.15 -7.73
CA PHE A 81 0.09 3.59 -7.61
C PHE A 81 -0.98 4.65 -7.30
N PHE A 82 -0.62 5.71 -6.58
CA PHE A 82 -1.53 6.85 -6.36
C PHE A 82 -1.96 7.48 -7.68
N PHE A 83 -1.02 7.74 -8.60
CA PHE A 83 -1.33 8.35 -9.90
C PHE A 83 -2.14 7.43 -10.82
N THR A 84 -2.06 6.11 -10.62
CA THR A 84 -2.89 5.16 -11.37
C THR A 84 -4.31 5.03 -10.81
N MET A 85 -4.58 5.55 -9.61
CA MET A 85 -5.87 5.38 -8.93
C MET A 85 -7.06 6.07 -9.62
N PRO A 86 -6.94 7.28 -10.22
CA PRO A 86 -8.07 7.97 -10.85
C PRO A 86 -8.64 7.26 -12.08
N PHE A 87 -7.87 6.38 -12.72
CA PHE A 87 -8.28 5.70 -13.95
C PHE A 87 -9.24 4.53 -13.68
N ARG A 88 -10.24 4.37 -14.56
CA ARG A 88 -11.28 3.31 -14.44
C ARG A 88 -10.75 1.90 -14.53
N PHE A 89 -9.69 1.71 -15.30
CA PHE A 89 -9.10 0.39 -15.49
C PHE A 89 -8.26 -0.05 -14.29
N THR A 90 -7.41 0.84 -13.75
CA THR A 90 -6.44 0.51 -12.70
C THR A 90 -6.92 0.82 -11.29
N GLY A 91 -7.77 1.82 -11.09
CA GLY A 91 -8.16 2.31 -9.77
C GLY A 91 -8.78 1.27 -8.83
N PRO A 92 -9.83 0.53 -9.26
CA PRO A 92 -10.41 -0.52 -8.44
C PRO A 92 -9.39 -1.61 -8.05
N PHE A 93 -8.45 -1.92 -8.93
CA PHE A 93 -7.39 -2.90 -8.67
C PHE A 93 -6.39 -2.41 -7.62
N VAL A 94 -5.97 -1.14 -7.68
CA VAL A 94 -5.10 -0.51 -6.67
C VAL A 94 -5.77 -0.55 -5.29
N ILE A 95 -7.06 -0.27 -5.22
CA ILE A 95 -7.85 -0.35 -3.97
C ILE A 95 -7.88 -1.77 -3.42
N MET A 96 -8.01 -2.77 -4.29
CA MET A 96 -7.99 -4.18 -3.90
C MET A 96 -6.63 -4.59 -3.32
N ILE A 97 -5.53 -4.26 -4.01
CA ILE A 97 -4.17 -4.52 -3.52
C ILE A 97 -3.97 -3.89 -2.15
N TYR A 98 -4.32 -2.61 -1.99
CA TYR A 98 -4.17 -1.91 -0.72
C TYR A 98 -4.91 -2.63 0.41
N LYS A 99 -6.20 -2.97 0.22
CA LYS A 99 -6.99 -3.64 1.25
C LYS A 99 -6.44 -5.03 1.61
N MET A 100 -6.02 -5.82 0.63
CA MET A 100 -5.45 -7.16 0.87
C MET A 100 -4.10 -7.09 1.57
N LEU A 101 -3.24 -6.15 1.16
CA LEU A 101 -1.92 -5.97 1.76
C LEU A 101 -2.03 -5.59 3.24
N PHE A 102 -2.86 -4.59 3.57
CA PHE A 102 -2.96 -4.10 4.94
C PHE A 102 -3.79 -5.01 5.86
N ASN A 103 -4.86 -5.64 5.38
CA ASN A 103 -5.71 -6.45 6.24
C ASN A 103 -5.26 -7.91 6.33
N ASP A 104 -4.79 -8.51 5.24
CA ASP A 104 -4.54 -9.95 5.18
C ASP A 104 -3.04 -10.24 5.29
N VAL A 105 -2.21 -9.60 4.46
CA VAL A 105 -0.76 -9.84 4.45
C VAL A 105 -0.12 -9.46 5.78
N LEU A 106 -0.46 -8.31 6.37
CA LEU A 106 0.13 -7.91 7.66
C LEU A 106 -0.23 -8.89 8.79
N ARG A 107 -1.48 -9.36 8.86
CA ARG A 107 -1.89 -10.38 9.85
C ARG A 107 -1.14 -11.69 9.65
N PHE A 108 -0.97 -12.11 8.40
CA PHE A 108 -0.17 -13.26 8.05
C PHE A 108 1.31 -13.08 8.43
N CYS A 109 1.92 -11.92 8.13
CA CYS A 109 3.31 -11.62 8.50
C CYS A 109 3.54 -11.72 10.01
N ILE A 110 2.57 -11.30 10.83
CA ILE A 110 2.65 -11.43 12.30
C ILE A 110 2.69 -12.90 12.71
N ILE A 111 1.74 -13.71 12.24
CA ILE A 111 1.69 -15.15 12.56
C ILE A 111 2.96 -15.85 12.04
N HIS A 112 3.36 -15.53 10.82
CA HIS A 112 4.55 -16.07 10.19
C HIS A 112 5.81 -15.75 11.00
N THR A 113 5.95 -14.53 11.52
CA THR A 113 7.13 -14.13 12.32
C THR A 113 7.23 -14.94 13.61
N ILE A 114 6.10 -15.31 14.23
CA ILE A 114 6.08 -16.16 15.45
C ILE A 114 6.63 -17.55 15.13
N PHE A 115 6.16 -18.19 14.05
CA PHE A 115 6.68 -19.49 13.62
C PHE A 115 8.14 -19.40 13.19
N LEU A 116 8.51 -18.37 12.43
CA LEU A 116 9.87 -18.12 11.98
C LEU A 116 10.82 -18.03 13.18
N ALA A 117 10.47 -17.27 14.21
CA ALA A 117 11.26 -17.16 15.44
C ALA A 117 11.39 -18.51 16.17
N GLY A 118 10.30 -19.26 16.30
CA GLY A 118 10.28 -20.57 16.95
C GLY A 118 11.18 -21.60 16.26
N PHE A 119 11.05 -21.75 14.94
CA PHE A 119 11.92 -22.66 14.17
C PHE A 119 13.37 -22.19 14.15
N SER A 120 13.61 -20.88 14.04
CA SER A 120 14.97 -20.33 14.08
C SER A 120 15.66 -20.60 15.41
N GLN A 121 14.93 -20.52 16.52
CA GLN A 121 15.44 -20.88 17.85
C GLN A 121 15.74 -22.38 17.94
N ALA A 122 14.86 -23.25 17.44
CA ALA A 122 15.08 -24.69 17.43
C ALA A 122 16.33 -25.09 16.63
N PHE A 123 16.51 -24.50 15.43
CA PHE A 123 17.71 -24.71 14.63
C PHE A 123 18.96 -24.12 15.29
N PHE A 124 18.85 -22.94 15.90
CA PHE A 124 19.97 -22.34 16.62
C PHE A 124 20.48 -23.29 17.72
N ILE A 125 19.59 -23.85 18.53
CA ILE A 125 19.96 -24.82 19.59
C ILE A 125 20.64 -26.06 18.98
N LEU A 126 20.15 -26.55 17.84
CA LEU A 126 20.67 -27.75 17.19
C LEU A 126 22.06 -27.55 16.53
N PHE A 127 22.40 -26.31 16.17
CA PHE A 127 23.64 -25.95 15.48
C PHE A 127 24.66 -25.20 16.36
N ASN A 128 24.28 -24.76 17.57
CA ASN A 128 25.09 -23.86 18.43
C ASN A 128 26.48 -24.41 18.80
N GLU A 129 26.65 -25.74 18.83
CA GLU A 129 27.93 -26.37 19.18
C GLU A 129 28.91 -26.50 18.01
N ASN A 130 28.43 -26.42 16.77
CA ASN A 130 29.26 -26.64 15.57
C ASN A 130 29.88 -25.35 15.00
N GLY A 131 29.71 -24.20 15.67
CA GLY A 131 30.25 -22.91 15.22
C GLY A 131 29.58 -22.31 13.97
N PHE A 132 28.43 -22.86 13.53
CA PHE A 132 27.71 -22.41 12.33
C PHE A 132 26.77 -21.24 12.63
N GLY A 133 27.37 -20.06 12.85
CA GLY A 133 26.68 -18.77 12.82
C GLY A 133 25.78 -18.47 14.03
N GLY A 134 25.71 -17.19 14.41
CA GLY A 134 24.81 -16.75 15.48
C GLY A 134 23.33 -16.93 15.11
N PHE A 135 22.42 -16.68 16.05
CA PHE A 135 20.96 -16.78 15.89
C PHE A 135 20.41 -16.12 14.60
N LEU A 136 21.02 -15.01 14.16
CA LEU A 136 20.66 -14.33 12.92
C LEU A 136 20.87 -15.20 11.67
N SER A 137 21.84 -16.10 11.68
CA SER A 137 22.09 -17.06 10.60
C SER A 137 20.97 -18.08 10.53
N SER A 138 20.48 -18.56 11.68
CA SER A 138 19.31 -19.46 11.73
C SER A 138 18.04 -18.76 11.25
N ILE A 139 17.83 -17.49 11.62
CA ILE A 139 16.74 -16.67 11.07
C ILE A 139 16.85 -16.55 9.56
N LYS A 140 18.04 -16.21 9.04
CA LYS A 140 18.29 -16.11 7.60
C LYS A 140 17.95 -17.42 6.90
N GLN A 141 18.40 -18.55 7.44
CA GLN A 141 18.18 -19.85 6.81
C GLN A 141 16.71 -20.27 6.81
N CYS A 142 15.98 -20.02 7.90
CA CYS A 142 14.53 -20.25 7.92
C CYS A 142 13.78 -19.32 6.94
N PHE A 143 14.19 -18.05 6.86
CA PHE A 143 13.57 -17.09 5.95
C PHE A 143 13.83 -17.43 4.47
N LEU A 144 15.05 -17.85 4.12
CA LEU A 144 15.34 -18.36 2.77
C LEU A 144 14.58 -19.66 2.49
N GLY A 145 14.43 -20.52 3.50
CA GLY A 145 13.62 -21.73 3.42
C GLY A 145 12.15 -21.46 3.11
N LEU A 146 11.57 -20.35 3.59
CA LEU A 146 10.23 -19.90 3.20
C LEU A 146 10.15 -19.65 1.68
N LEU A 147 11.18 -19.03 1.10
CA LEU A 147 11.27 -18.73 -0.33
C LEU A 147 11.57 -19.98 -1.19
N GLY A 148 11.72 -21.15 -0.57
CA GLY A 148 12.07 -22.40 -1.22
C GLY A 148 13.57 -22.61 -1.42
N GLU A 149 14.41 -21.73 -0.88
CA GLU A 149 15.87 -21.85 -0.94
C GLU A 149 16.37 -22.50 0.36
N PHE A 150 16.74 -23.77 0.28
CA PHE A 150 17.35 -24.49 1.41
C PHE A 150 18.61 -25.22 0.96
N ASP A 151 19.66 -25.09 1.77
CA ASP A 151 20.91 -25.84 1.59
C ASP A 151 20.85 -27.10 2.46
N LEU A 152 20.61 -28.26 1.85
CA LEU A 152 20.51 -29.53 2.57
C LEU A 152 21.83 -29.88 3.29
N ASP A 153 22.98 -29.48 2.72
CA ASP A 153 24.28 -29.75 3.31
C ASP A 153 24.46 -29.01 4.64
N TYR A 154 23.82 -27.85 4.80
CA TYR A 154 23.79 -27.12 6.06
C TYR A 154 23.08 -27.93 7.15
N TYR A 155 21.94 -28.56 6.83
CA TYR A 155 21.15 -29.30 7.82
C TYR A 155 21.75 -30.66 8.18
N ILE A 156 22.46 -31.30 7.25
CA ILE A 156 23.08 -32.62 7.46
C ILE A 156 24.39 -32.51 8.26
N LYS A 157 25.09 -31.36 8.24
CA LYS A 157 26.32 -31.14 9.01
C LYS A 157 26.10 -30.95 10.52
N GLY A 158 24.84 -30.96 10.99
CA GLY A 158 24.49 -30.85 12.41
C GLY A 158 24.87 -32.08 13.24
N ARG A 159 24.95 -31.91 14.56
CA ARG A 159 25.23 -33.01 15.52
C ARG A 159 24.21 -34.15 15.41
N HIS A 160 22.95 -33.81 15.14
CA HIS A 160 21.85 -34.76 14.94
C HIS A 160 21.20 -34.55 13.56
N PRO A 161 21.77 -35.13 12.47
CA PRO A 161 21.30 -34.88 11.10
C PRO A 161 19.84 -35.28 10.89
N LEU A 162 19.41 -36.41 11.48
CA LEU A 162 18.03 -36.87 11.41
C LEU A 162 17.05 -35.87 12.04
N ALA A 163 17.40 -35.30 13.19
CA ALA A 163 16.56 -34.32 13.88
C ALA A 163 16.49 -33.00 13.09
N SER A 164 17.61 -32.53 12.54
CA SER A 164 17.66 -31.32 11.71
C SER A 164 16.79 -31.45 10.45
N VAL A 165 16.92 -32.57 9.74
CA VAL A 165 16.14 -32.83 8.52
C VAL A 165 14.65 -32.99 8.84
N THR A 166 14.31 -33.65 9.94
CA THR A 166 12.91 -33.78 10.38
C THR A 166 12.30 -32.41 10.71
N LEU A 167 13.03 -31.56 11.44
CA LEU A 167 12.61 -30.18 11.71
C LEU A 167 12.47 -29.34 10.44
N LEU A 168 13.36 -29.52 9.46
CA LEU A 168 13.27 -28.85 8.16
C LEU A 168 12.00 -29.26 7.40
N ILE A 169 11.69 -30.56 7.35
CA ILE A 169 10.46 -31.05 6.71
C ILE A 169 9.23 -30.47 7.42
N CYS A 170 9.22 -30.48 8.75
CA CYS A 170 8.15 -29.88 9.54
C CYS A 170 7.99 -28.37 9.25
N HIS A 171 9.10 -27.64 9.20
CA HIS A 171 9.13 -26.22 8.83
C HIS A 171 8.52 -25.98 7.44
N ILE A 172 8.92 -26.75 6.43
CA ILE A 172 8.38 -26.62 5.06
C ILE A 172 6.87 -26.89 5.04
N VAL A 173 6.41 -27.95 5.71
CA VAL A 173 4.98 -28.28 5.75
C VAL A 173 4.18 -27.17 6.46
N VAL A 174 4.62 -26.77 7.64
CA VAL A 174 3.88 -25.76 8.44
C VAL A 174 3.91 -24.41 7.75
N ILE A 175 5.09 -23.91 7.41
CA ILE A 175 5.26 -22.54 6.94
C ILE A 175 4.89 -22.39 5.47
N THR A 176 5.40 -23.26 4.60
CA THR A 176 5.24 -23.09 3.15
C THR A 176 3.90 -23.66 2.68
N ILE A 177 3.43 -24.77 3.25
CA ILE A 177 2.17 -25.39 2.79
C ILE A 177 0.98 -24.86 3.58
N LEU A 178 0.99 -24.99 4.92
CA LEU A 178 -0.20 -24.65 5.71
C LEU A 178 -0.45 -23.14 5.79
N LEU A 179 0.56 -22.36 6.16
CA LEU A 179 0.35 -20.91 6.33
C LEU A 179 0.08 -20.22 4.99
N LEU A 180 0.73 -20.63 3.90
CA LEU A 180 0.48 -20.05 2.58
C LEU A 180 -0.93 -20.40 2.07
N ASN A 181 -1.41 -21.62 2.27
CA ASN A 181 -2.77 -22.00 1.92
C ASN A 181 -3.81 -21.22 2.75
N LEU A 182 -3.52 -20.97 4.03
CA LEU A 182 -4.36 -20.12 4.88
C LEU A 182 -4.37 -18.66 4.36
N LEU A 183 -3.23 -18.12 3.94
CA LEU A 183 -3.14 -16.78 3.36
C LEU A 183 -3.99 -16.66 2.10
N ILE A 184 -3.87 -17.62 1.18
CA ILE A 184 -4.66 -17.64 -0.06
C ILE A 184 -6.15 -17.72 0.26
N ALA A 185 -6.55 -18.53 1.25
CA ALA A 185 -7.94 -18.64 1.66
C ALA A 185 -8.48 -17.30 2.19
N MET A 186 -7.77 -16.67 3.13
CA MET A 186 -8.16 -15.36 3.67
C MET A 186 -8.22 -14.28 2.58
N MET A 187 -7.20 -14.21 1.72
CA MET A 187 -7.19 -13.28 0.59
C MET A 187 -8.30 -13.57 -0.41
N GLY A 188 -8.69 -14.83 -0.60
CA GLY A 188 -9.78 -15.23 -1.49
C GLY A 188 -11.12 -14.66 -1.03
N ASP A 189 -11.42 -14.77 0.28
CA ASP A 189 -12.63 -14.22 0.88
C ASP A 189 -12.63 -12.68 0.83
N THR A 190 -11.54 -12.05 1.27
CA THR A 190 -11.37 -10.59 1.19
C THR A 190 -11.44 -10.10 -0.26
N TYR A 191 -10.89 -10.84 -1.23
CA TYR A 191 -10.98 -10.51 -2.65
C TYR A 191 -12.41 -10.51 -3.15
N ALA A 192 -13.19 -11.54 -2.84
CA ALA A 192 -14.59 -11.61 -3.22
C ALA A 192 -15.41 -10.46 -2.63
N ASP A 193 -15.15 -10.08 -1.39
CA ASP A 193 -15.86 -9.00 -0.69
C ASP A 193 -15.44 -7.62 -1.15
N VAL A 194 -14.13 -7.37 -1.27
CA VAL A 194 -13.61 -6.08 -1.73
C VAL A 194 -14.00 -5.85 -3.18
N LYS A 195 -13.99 -6.87 -4.05
CA LYS A 195 -14.40 -6.74 -5.46
C LYS A 195 -15.82 -6.17 -5.62
N LYS A 196 -16.76 -6.56 -4.76
CA LYS A 196 -18.15 -6.05 -4.79
C LYS A 196 -18.22 -4.55 -4.44
N SER A 197 -17.34 -4.07 -3.57
CA SER A 197 -17.34 -2.70 -3.06
C SER A 197 -16.31 -1.79 -3.73
N ALA A 198 -15.35 -2.35 -4.48
CA ALA A 198 -14.20 -1.64 -5.04
C ALA A 198 -14.62 -0.54 -6.02
N ALA A 199 -15.63 -0.78 -6.86
CA ALA A 199 -16.13 0.22 -7.80
C ALA A 199 -16.70 1.46 -7.07
N LYS A 200 -17.49 1.25 -6.02
CA LYS A 200 -18.06 2.34 -5.21
C LYS A 200 -16.96 3.14 -4.51
N LEU A 201 -16.02 2.43 -3.89
CA LEU A 201 -14.88 3.07 -3.22
C LEU A 201 -14.01 3.84 -4.22
N TRP A 202 -13.79 3.29 -5.41
CA TRP A 202 -13.09 3.98 -6.49
C TRP A 202 -13.79 5.27 -6.91
N HIS A 203 -15.12 5.26 -7.08
CA HIS A 203 -15.86 6.49 -7.38
C HIS A 203 -15.70 7.57 -6.29
N LEU A 204 -15.73 7.17 -5.02
CA LEU A 204 -15.50 8.09 -3.89
C LEU A 204 -14.10 8.70 -3.95
N GLU A 205 -13.07 7.88 -4.14
CA GLU A 205 -11.68 8.35 -4.16
C GLU A 205 -11.37 9.23 -5.37
N ARG A 206 -11.95 8.93 -6.53
CA ARG A 206 -11.90 9.83 -7.68
C ARG A 206 -12.54 11.18 -7.40
N ALA A 207 -13.71 11.20 -6.76
CA ALA A 207 -14.39 12.43 -6.43
C ALA A 207 -13.55 13.26 -5.44
N ARG A 208 -12.91 12.60 -4.46
CA ARG A 208 -11.97 13.24 -3.54
C ARG A 208 -10.80 13.88 -4.27
N ILE A 209 -10.10 13.12 -5.13
CA ILE A 209 -8.96 13.63 -5.91
C ILE A 209 -9.40 14.78 -6.82
N ALA A 210 -10.58 14.69 -7.44
CA ALA A 210 -11.12 15.78 -8.26
C ALA A 210 -11.37 17.06 -7.45
N LEU A 211 -11.96 16.95 -6.25
CA LEU A 211 -12.18 18.08 -5.35
C LEU A 211 -10.86 18.68 -4.84
N GLU A 212 -9.86 17.85 -4.55
CA GLU A 212 -8.52 18.30 -4.14
C GLU A 212 -7.85 19.11 -5.26
N ILE A 213 -7.92 18.61 -6.50
CA ILE A 213 -7.43 19.33 -7.67
C ILE A 213 -8.19 20.65 -7.83
N GLU A 214 -9.52 20.65 -7.72
CA GLU A 214 -10.35 21.87 -7.83
C GLU A 214 -10.01 22.90 -6.75
N ASN A 215 -9.74 22.45 -5.52
CA ASN A 215 -9.31 23.31 -4.42
C ASN A 215 -7.92 23.93 -4.67
N GLY A 216 -7.05 23.25 -5.41
CA GLY A 216 -5.74 23.76 -5.84
C GLY A 216 -5.78 24.74 -7.02
N MET A 217 -6.90 24.85 -7.73
CA MET A 217 -7.07 25.76 -8.89
C MET A 217 -7.30 27.21 -8.45
N SER A 218 -6.85 28.15 -9.29
CA SER A 218 -7.15 29.58 -9.11
C SER A 218 -8.62 29.90 -9.40
N SER A 219 -9.13 31.00 -8.81
CA SER A 219 -10.51 31.46 -9.01
C SER A 219 -10.88 31.74 -10.47
N SER A 220 -9.89 32.01 -11.33
CA SER A 220 -10.08 32.24 -12.77
C SER A 220 -10.24 30.93 -13.53
N GLU A 221 -9.44 29.92 -13.22
CA GLU A 221 -9.54 28.57 -13.81
C GLU A 221 -10.87 27.92 -13.45
N ARG A 222 -11.28 28.01 -12.18
CA ARG A 222 -12.56 27.44 -11.73
C ARG A 222 -13.75 28.02 -12.49
N LYS A 223 -13.75 29.34 -12.75
CA LYS A 223 -14.86 30.05 -13.42
C LYS A 223 -15.04 29.68 -14.89
N SER A 224 -13.97 29.25 -15.58
CA SER A 224 -14.01 28.92 -17.01
C SER A 224 -14.91 27.71 -17.31
N ASP A 225 -14.95 26.73 -16.39
CA ASP A 225 -15.65 25.45 -16.61
C ASP A 225 -17.06 25.38 -15.99
N VAL A 226 -17.47 26.36 -15.18
CA VAL A 226 -18.72 26.32 -14.40
C VAL A 226 -19.98 26.35 -15.27
N ASN A 227 -19.92 26.76 -16.53
CA ASN A 227 -21.12 26.88 -17.37
C ASN A 227 -21.29 25.72 -18.37
N LYS A 228 -20.38 24.74 -18.40
CA LYS A 228 -20.41 23.68 -19.42
C LYS A 228 -21.56 22.68 -19.27
N TYR A 229 -21.96 22.39 -18.03
CA TYR A 229 -22.98 21.37 -17.70
C TYR A 229 -24.21 21.92 -16.98
N TRP A 230 -24.23 23.23 -16.75
CA TRP A 230 -25.30 23.89 -16.01
C TRP A 230 -26.26 24.59 -16.98
N VAL A 231 -27.55 24.49 -16.69
CA VAL A 231 -28.62 25.14 -17.47
C VAL A 231 -29.46 25.97 -16.51
N ASP A 232 -29.68 27.23 -16.86
CA ASP A 232 -30.54 28.13 -16.10
C ASP A 232 -31.98 28.02 -16.63
N VAL A 233 -32.93 27.63 -15.76
CA VAL A 233 -34.35 27.53 -16.10
C VAL A 233 -35.15 28.38 -15.12
N LYS A 234 -35.82 29.42 -15.62
CA LYS A 234 -36.63 30.35 -14.81
C LYS A 234 -35.85 31.04 -13.67
N GLY A 235 -34.56 31.32 -13.88
CA GLY A 235 -33.70 31.98 -12.90
C GLY A 235 -33.06 31.05 -11.86
N GLU A 236 -33.38 29.76 -11.89
CA GLU A 236 -32.75 28.73 -11.06
C GLU A 236 -31.77 27.88 -11.88
N ARG A 237 -30.70 27.42 -11.22
CA ARG A 237 -29.57 26.75 -11.88
C ARG A 237 -29.65 25.23 -11.70
N TYR A 238 -29.71 24.49 -12.82
CA TYR A 238 -29.87 23.03 -12.84
C TYR A 238 -28.67 22.34 -13.49
N LEU A 239 -28.34 21.13 -13.03
CA LEU A 239 -27.34 20.28 -13.67
C LEU A 239 -28.04 19.43 -14.75
N GLN A 240 -27.58 19.52 -15.99
CA GLN A 240 -28.11 18.68 -17.07
C GLN A 240 -27.55 17.26 -16.95
N VAL A 241 -28.44 16.27 -16.83
CA VAL A 241 -28.08 14.85 -16.80
C VAL A 241 -28.84 14.14 -17.91
N GLU A 242 -28.11 13.51 -18.82
CA GLU A 242 -28.69 12.63 -19.83
C GLU A 242 -28.74 11.21 -19.28
N GLN A 243 -29.93 10.72 -18.99
CA GLN A 243 -30.14 9.33 -18.60
C GLN A 243 -30.57 8.53 -19.83
N VAL A 244 -29.66 7.71 -20.34
CA VAL A 244 -30.02 6.70 -21.34
C VAL A 244 -30.70 5.55 -20.60
N ALA A 245 -32.04 5.56 -20.59
CA ALA A 245 -32.82 4.48 -20.02
C ALA A 245 -32.74 3.25 -20.94
N ASP A 246 -32.18 2.15 -20.43
CA ASP A 246 -32.03 0.89 -21.19
C ASP A 246 -33.37 0.16 -21.38
N ASP A 247 -34.41 0.46 -20.57
CA ASP A 247 -35.74 -0.13 -20.70
C ASP A 247 -36.87 0.88 -20.47
N ARG A 248 -37.59 1.21 -21.56
CA ARG A 248 -38.84 1.99 -21.51
C ARG A 248 -40.07 1.15 -21.09
N SER A 249 -39.91 0.08 -20.30
CA SER A 249 -41.05 -0.72 -19.84
C SER A 249 -41.61 -0.29 -18.49
N ASN A 250 -40.81 0.30 -17.59
CA ASN A 250 -41.22 0.43 -16.17
C ASN A 250 -41.59 1.86 -15.72
N LEU A 251 -41.60 2.85 -16.63
CA LEU A 251 -41.97 4.24 -16.29
C LEU A 251 -43.46 4.55 -16.51
N LYS A 252 -44.25 3.61 -17.05
CA LYS A 252 -45.69 3.83 -17.29
C LYS A 252 -46.61 3.40 -16.14
N GLU A 253 -46.12 2.65 -15.16
CA GLU A 253 -46.98 2.13 -14.07
C GLU A 253 -47.12 3.08 -12.87
N GLY A 254 -46.29 4.12 -12.75
CA GLY A 254 -46.33 5.03 -11.59
C GLY A 254 -47.19 6.30 -11.74
N LYS A 255 -48.05 6.40 -12.77
CA LYS A 255 -48.82 7.62 -13.06
C LYS A 255 -50.31 7.39 -13.39
N ALA A 256 -50.86 6.22 -13.08
CA ALA A 256 -52.26 5.89 -13.35
C ALA A 256 -53.08 5.50 -12.10
N GLU A 257 -52.54 5.73 -10.89
CA GLU A 257 -53.28 5.61 -9.64
C GLU A 257 -53.10 6.91 -8.86
N ASP A 258 -53.93 7.90 -9.20
CA ASP A 258 -54.35 9.02 -8.34
C ASP A 258 -55.29 9.89 -9.21
N ASP A 259 -56.45 9.30 -9.56
CA ASP A 259 -57.69 10.03 -9.92
C ASP A 259 -58.68 9.89 -8.75
#